data_AF-A0A534RQ12-F1
#
_entry.id   AF-A0A534RQ12-F1
#
_cell.length_a   1.000
_cell.length_b   1.000
_cell.length_c   1.000
_cell.angle_alpha   90.00
_cell.angle_beta   90.00
_cell.angle_gamma   90.00
#
_symmetry.space_group_name_H-M   'P 1'
#
loop_
_entity.id
_entity.type
_entity.pdbx_description
1 polymer ?
#
loop_
_entity_poly.entity_id
_entity_poly.type
_entity_poly.pdbx_seq_one_letter_code
_entity_poly.pdbx_strand_id
1 'polypeptide(L)'
;MRIIRRCGQVAAVVLAAVLVTATCAVGDNNPNGTVFRAVGWFKGKSEISADQIKCEIPTISSAIGDGSFALGLWNTYGRATIYYPDINNPFGNPCGVWIQLRNSLINEGIQLDHVQLSYKIKGAQRLQGVVPTRKKFPQACSAFRHDTQFVGARMDPVNSTTTTSDSGAPNVVFIEMLPLVQPELFDCLRTEYVGRASSLFVSLSLIVHATAFGTSDNGDSFQSNTIAYSLNLRHSCGNGRVDDGEICDPTTPFNSCVDVCQSGTCSQSGVPCDPVSNPCPAGLCTAQDIPAECVCVF
;
A
#
# COMPACT_ATOMS: atom_id res chain seq x y z
N MET A 1 2.70 58.24 15.76
CA MET A 1 2.31 58.04 14.35
C MET A 1 3.44 57.32 13.63
N ARG A 2 3.10 56.18 13.00
CA ARG A 2 3.75 55.37 11.94
C ARG A 2 4.97 55.96 11.15
N ILE A 3 6.07 55.20 10.99
CA ILE A 3 6.55 54.50 9.75
C ILE A 3 8.02 53.98 9.89
N ILE A 4 8.27 52.82 9.26
CA ILE A 4 9.47 51.95 9.24
C ILE A 4 10.11 51.97 7.82
N ARG A 5 11.41 51.60 7.73
CA ARG A 5 12.20 50.97 6.61
C ARG A 5 13.24 51.90 5.93
N ARG A 6 14.46 51.47 5.56
CA ARG A 6 14.97 50.12 5.19
C ARG A 6 16.53 50.04 5.24
N CYS A 7 17.04 48.83 5.51
CA CYS A 7 18.41 48.32 5.31
C CYS A 7 18.92 48.56 3.87
N GLY A 8 20.22 48.63 3.57
CA GLY A 8 21.42 48.13 4.25
C GLY A 8 22.26 47.33 3.23
N GLN A 9 23.49 47.79 3.04
CA GLN A 9 24.39 47.59 1.92
C GLN A 9 25.31 46.35 2.02
N VAL A 10 25.79 45.88 0.85
CA VAL A 10 27.18 45.47 0.52
C VAL A 10 27.76 44.20 1.16
N ALA A 11 28.24 43.27 0.31
CA ALA A 11 29.67 42.91 0.17
C ALA A 11 29.83 41.54 -0.51
N ALA A 12 30.66 41.50 -1.55
CA ALA A 12 31.09 40.29 -2.23
C ALA A 12 32.55 39.95 -1.87
N VAL A 13 32.87 38.66 -2.04
CA VAL A 13 34.19 38.01 -2.20
C VAL A 13 34.87 37.46 -0.94
N VAL A 14 34.98 36.12 -0.87
CA VAL A 14 36.19 35.24 -0.86
C VAL A 14 35.69 33.82 -0.50
N LEU A 15 35.42 32.92 -1.45
CA LEU A 15 36.27 31.83 -1.98
C LEU A 15 36.76 30.76 -0.97
N ALA A 16 36.53 29.48 -1.34
CA ALA A 16 37.16 28.23 -0.88
C ALA A 16 36.55 27.46 0.31
N ALA A 17 35.59 26.58 0.01
CA ALA A 17 35.49 25.18 0.48
C ALA A 17 34.10 24.59 0.16
N VAL A 18 33.59 24.78 -1.06
CA VAL A 18 32.51 23.91 -1.53
C VAL A 18 33.21 22.69 -2.10
N LEU A 19 33.29 21.62 -1.29
CA LEU A 19 33.32 20.28 -1.84
C LEU A 19 32.18 20.24 -2.85
N VAL A 20 32.54 20.27 -4.12
CA VAL A 20 31.66 19.88 -5.20
C VAL A 20 31.44 18.39 -4.96
N THR A 21 30.44 18.06 -4.13
CA THR A 21 29.69 16.83 -4.33
C THR A 21 29.05 17.02 -5.68
N ALA A 22 29.79 16.63 -6.72
CA ALA A 22 29.23 16.26 -7.99
C ALA A 22 28.27 15.11 -7.69
N THR A 23 27.05 15.44 -7.27
CA THR A 23 25.91 14.63 -7.61
C THR A 23 25.88 14.68 -9.12
N CYS A 24 26.60 13.75 -9.77
CA CYS A 24 26.36 13.43 -11.16
C CYS A 24 24.84 13.27 -11.23
N ALA A 25 24.18 14.19 -11.92
CA ALA A 25 22.85 13.94 -12.38
C ALA A 25 23.00 12.67 -13.22
N VAL A 26 22.61 11.53 -12.65
CA VAL A 26 22.55 10.27 -13.37
C VAL A 26 21.63 10.57 -14.54
N GLY A 27 22.21 10.63 -15.74
CA GLY A 27 21.42 10.80 -16.95
C GLY A 27 20.38 9.70 -16.94
N ASP A 28 19.11 10.07 -17.17
CA ASP A 28 18.05 9.09 -17.34
C ASP A 28 18.30 8.38 -18.68
N ASN A 29 19.10 7.32 -18.63
CA ASN A 29 19.40 6.43 -19.75
C ASN A 29 18.17 5.60 -20.16
N ASN A 30 16.99 5.88 -19.57
CA ASN A 30 15.76 5.15 -19.78
C ASN A 30 14.52 6.06 -19.88
N PRO A 31 14.47 7.02 -20.82
CA PRO A 31 13.37 7.96 -20.90
C PRO A 31 12.03 7.21 -20.97
N ASN A 32 11.18 7.45 -19.98
CA ASN A 32 9.85 6.86 -19.81
C ASN A 32 9.78 5.33 -19.65
N GLY A 33 10.86 4.66 -19.23
CA GLY A 33 10.84 3.20 -19.01
C GLY A 33 10.81 2.38 -20.31
N THR A 34 11.47 2.88 -21.37
CA THR A 34 11.51 2.23 -22.68
C THR A 34 12.42 1.00 -22.73
N VAL A 35 13.57 1.06 -22.04
CA VAL A 35 14.56 -0.01 -21.94
C VAL A 35 14.26 -0.92 -20.75
N PHE A 36 14.07 -0.33 -19.57
CA PHE A 36 13.71 -1.05 -18.35
C PHE A 36 12.33 -0.61 -17.87
N ARG A 37 11.38 -1.55 -17.79
CA ARG A 37 9.97 -1.20 -17.61
C ARG A 37 9.33 -1.97 -16.46
N ALA A 38 8.61 -1.24 -15.61
CA ALA A 38 7.62 -1.82 -14.72
C ALA A 38 6.30 -1.95 -15.48
N VAL A 39 5.94 -3.19 -15.82
CA VAL A 39 4.77 -3.50 -16.66
C VAL A 39 3.48 -3.26 -15.88
N GLY A 40 3.44 -3.69 -14.63
CA GLY A 40 2.26 -3.57 -13.77
C GLY A 40 2.37 -4.42 -12.53
N TRP A 41 1.26 -4.46 -11.81
CA TRP A 41 1.06 -5.24 -10.60
C TRP A 41 0.23 -6.48 -10.90
N PHE A 42 0.63 -7.60 -10.31
CA PHE A 42 0.09 -8.91 -10.62
C PHE A 42 -0.04 -9.77 -9.37
N LYS A 43 -0.87 -10.80 -9.49
CA LYS A 43 -0.94 -11.93 -8.57
C LYS A 43 -0.96 -13.23 -9.37
N GLY A 44 -0.58 -14.32 -8.73
CA GLY A 44 -0.81 -15.66 -9.27
C GLY A 44 -2.21 -16.18 -8.94
N LYS A 45 -2.51 -17.40 -9.37
CA LYS A 45 -3.69 -18.12 -8.90
C LYS A 45 -3.54 -18.45 -7.43
N SER A 46 -4.66 -18.50 -6.73
CA SER A 46 -4.68 -18.77 -5.29
C SER A 46 -5.90 -19.57 -4.90
N GLU A 47 -5.70 -20.53 -4.00
CA GLU A 47 -6.76 -21.18 -3.24
C GLU A 47 -6.55 -20.79 -1.77
N ILE A 48 -7.43 -19.93 -1.24
CA ILE A 48 -7.33 -19.40 0.12
C ILE A 48 -8.58 -19.82 0.89
N SER A 49 -8.38 -20.57 1.98
CA SER A 49 -9.39 -20.89 2.98
C SER A 49 -8.81 -20.65 4.37
N ALA A 50 -9.64 -20.79 5.41
CA ALA A 50 -9.19 -20.68 6.80
C ALA A 50 -8.13 -21.74 7.17
N ASP A 51 -8.16 -22.90 6.51
CA ASP A 51 -7.32 -24.06 6.82
C ASP A 51 -6.16 -24.25 5.83
N GLN A 52 -6.22 -23.62 4.66
CA GLN A 52 -5.24 -23.83 3.59
C GLN A 52 -5.03 -22.57 2.74
N ILE A 53 -3.76 -22.22 2.55
CA ILE A 53 -3.32 -21.16 1.63
C ILE A 53 -2.41 -21.82 0.60
N LYS A 54 -2.83 -21.81 -0.67
CA LYS A 54 -2.00 -22.19 -1.82
C LYS A 54 -1.85 -21.00 -2.75
N CYS A 55 -0.62 -20.69 -3.09
CA CYS A 55 -0.26 -19.56 -3.93
C CYS A 55 0.60 -20.05 -5.09
N GLU A 56 0.24 -19.64 -6.29
CA GLU A 56 1.08 -19.81 -7.48
C GLU A 56 1.95 -18.56 -7.64
N ILE A 57 3.24 -18.74 -7.95
CA ILE A 57 4.09 -17.62 -8.37
C ILE A 57 3.67 -17.24 -9.81
N PRO A 58 3.33 -15.97 -10.09
CA PRO A 58 2.90 -15.57 -11.42
C PRO A 58 4.00 -15.74 -12.46
N THR A 59 3.62 -16.23 -13.63
CA THR A 59 4.44 -16.28 -14.85
C THR A 59 3.82 -15.42 -15.94
N ILE A 60 4.50 -15.19 -17.06
CA ILE A 60 3.90 -14.49 -18.22
C ILE A 60 2.59 -15.13 -18.71
N SER A 61 2.39 -16.43 -18.46
CA SER A 61 1.19 -17.18 -18.85
C SER A 61 0.12 -17.27 -17.76
N SER A 62 0.49 -17.12 -16.48
CA SER A 62 -0.43 -17.30 -15.35
C SER A 62 -0.69 -16.03 -14.53
N ALA A 63 0.02 -14.94 -14.82
CA ALA A 63 -0.14 -13.67 -14.13
C ALA A 63 -1.53 -13.07 -14.34
N ILE A 64 -2.18 -12.71 -13.23
CA ILE A 64 -3.47 -12.04 -13.19
C ILE A 64 -3.21 -10.60 -12.76
N GLY A 65 -3.68 -9.62 -13.54
CA GLY A 65 -3.51 -8.21 -13.20
C GLY A 65 -4.15 -7.88 -11.86
N ASP A 66 -3.41 -7.21 -10.99
CA ASP A 66 -3.85 -6.83 -9.64
C ASP A 66 -3.48 -5.39 -9.35
N GLY A 67 -4.41 -4.45 -9.47
CA GLY A 67 -4.12 -3.02 -9.29
C GLY A 67 -4.60 -2.44 -7.96
N SER A 68 -5.37 -3.20 -7.18
CA SER A 68 -5.99 -2.70 -5.98
C SER A 68 -6.48 -3.79 -5.04
N PHE A 69 -6.42 -3.52 -3.74
CA PHE A 69 -6.98 -4.37 -2.70
C PHE A 69 -7.71 -3.54 -1.65
N ALA A 70 -8.62 -4.17 -0.91
CA ALA A 70 -9.34 -3.53 0.18
C ALA A 70 -9.26 -4.38 1.45
N LEU A 71 -8.85 -3.74 2.54
CA LEU A 71 -8.76 -4.32 3.87
C LEU A 71 -9.11 -3.26 4.91
N GLY A 72 -9.49 -3.64 6.12
CA GLY A 72 -9.71 -2.65 7.16
C GLY A 72 -8.39 -2.12 7.72
N LEU A 73 -8.41 -0.86 8.14
CA LEU A 73 -7.21 -0.20 8.69
C LEU A 73 -6.76 -0.85 10.01
N TRP A 74 -7.69 -1.29 10.86
CA TRP A 74 -7.39 -1.97 12.13
C TRP A 74 -7.43 -3.48 12.02
N ASN A 75 -8.49 -4.03 11.46
CA ASN A 75 -8.65 -5.46 11.25
C ASN A 75 -9.42 -5.73 9.95
N THR A 76 -9.39 -6.96 9.46
CA THR A 76 -10.20 -7.42 8.35
C THR A 76 -10.78 -8.77 8.73
N TYR A 77 -12.11 -8.84 8.91
CA TYR A 77 -12.80 -10.05 9.39
C TYR A 77 -12.14 -10.59 10.68
N GLY A 78 -11.92 -9.70 11.67
CA GLY A 78 -11.46 -10.08 13.01
C GLY A 78 -10.00 -10.47 13.09
N ARG A 79 -9.29 -10.47 11.97
CA ARG A 79 -7.83 -10.60 11.89
C ARG A 79 -7.22 -9.21 11.89
N ALA A 80 -6.37 -8.91 12.87
CA ALA A 80 -5.64 -7.65 12.90
C ALA A 80 -4.90 -7.42 11.58
N THR A 81 -5.01 -6.21 11.04
CA THR A 81 -4.14 -5.78 9.95
C THR A 81 -2.78 -5.50 10.59
N ILE A 82 -1.70 -6.13 10.18
CA ILE A 82 -0.38 -5.87 10.78
C ILE A 82 0.51 -5.21 9.74
N TYR A 83 0.66 -5.87 8.61
CA TYR A 83 1.32 -5.38 7.41
C TYR A 83 0.51 -5.82 6.20
N TYR A 84 0.89 -5.38 5.01
CA TYR A 84 0.23 -5.79 3.78
C TYR A 84 1.25 -5.96 2.66
N PRO A 85 1.19 -7.03 1.85
CA PRO A 85 0.35 -8.21 2.03
C PRO A 85 0.74 -9.00 3.28
N ASP A 86 -0.16 -9.77 3.86
CA ASP A 86 0.10 -10.58 5.06
C ASP A 86 -0.06 -12.07 4.77
N ILE A 87 1.07 -12.78 4.72
CA ILE A 87 1.15 -14.22 4.43
C ILE A 87 0.42 -15.10 5.46
N ASN A 88 0.21 -14.58 6.67
CA ASN A 88 -0.43 -15.33 7.75
C ASN A 88 -1.92 -14.99 7.89
N ASN A 89 -2.43 -14.02 7.12
CA ASN A 89 -3.81 -13.59 7.18
C ASN A 89 -4.55 -13.96 5.88
N PRO A 90 -5.56 -14.85 5.91
CA PRO A 90 -6.30 -15.24 4.70
C PRO A 90 -7.00 -14.06 4.03
N PHE A 91 -7.27 -12.98 4.77
CA PHE A 91 -7.89 -11.76 4.26
C PHE A 91 -6.89 -10.64 3.94
N GLY A 92 -5.61 -10.86 4.23
CA GLY A 92 -4.51 -9.90 4.03
C GLY A 92 -3.80 -10.03 2.69
N ASN A 93 -4.37 -10.74 1.71
CA ASN A 93 -3.73 -11.16 0.47
C ASN A 93 -2.45 -12.01 0.72
N PRO A 94 -2.60 -13.22 1.27
CA PRO A 94 -1.45 -14.02 1.70
C PRO A 94 -0.57 -14.54 0.55
N CYS A 95 -1.03 -14.46 -0.70
CA CYS A 95 -0.25 -14.80 -1.89
C CYS A 95 0.62 -13.65 -2.42
N GLY A 96 0.68 -12.55 -1.66
CA GLY A 96 1.51 -11.41 -1.99
C GLY A 96 0.97 -10.61 -3.17
N VAL A 97 1.75 -9.59 -3.52
CA VAL A 97 1.55 -8.79 -4.72
C VAL A 97 2.88 -8.76 -5.45
N TRP A 98 2.85 -8.94 -6.76
CA TRP A 98 4.03 -9.08 -7.58
C TRP A 98 4.14 -7.90 -8.56
N ILE A 99 5.36 -7.39 -8.74
CA ILE A 99 5.66 -6.44 -9.82
C ILE A 99 6.26 -7.22 -10.98
N GLN A 100 5.70 -7.08 -12.17
CA GLN A 100 6.36 -7.54 -13.38
C GLN A 100 7.32 -6.48 -13.90
N LEU A 101 8.58 -6.84 -14.00
CA LEU A 101 9.62 -6.02 -14.62
C LEU A 101 10.04 -6.65 -15.95
N ARG A 102 10.43 -5.80 -16.91
CA ARG A 102 10.88 -6.22 -18.22
C ARG A 102 12.14 -5.48 -18.62
N ASN A 103 13.11 -6.23 -19.11
CA ASN A 103 14.28 -5.76 -19.83
C ASN A 103 14.00 -5.79 -21.34
N SER A 104 14.30 -4.69 -22.04
CA SER A 104 14.21 -4.57 -23.49
C SER A 104 15.58 -4.47 -24.17
N LEU A 105 16.69 -4.55 -23.42
CA LEU A 105 18.04 -4.61 -23.98
C LEU A 105 18.23 -5.91 -24.74
N ILE A 106 18.84 -5.81 -25.92
CA ILE A 106 18.99 -6.95 -26.82
C ILE A 106 20.10 -7.88 -26.34
N ASN A 107 21.24 -7.33 -25.90
CA ASN A 107 22.47 -8.08 -25.61
C ASN A 107 22.96 -7.94 -24.15
N GLU A 108 22.27 -7.17 -23.32
CA GLU A 108 22.69 -6.90 -21.94
C GLU A 108 21.58 -7.29 -20.97
N GLY A 109 21.96 -7.96 -19.89
CA GLY A 109 21.09 -8.18 -18.74
C GLY A 109 21.03 -6.94 -17.86
N ILE A 110 19.97 -6.87 -17.05
CA ILE A 110 19.81 -5.86 -16.01
C ILE A 110 19.73 -6.58 -14.67
N GLN A 111 20.67 -6.26 -13.79
CA GLN A 111 20.62 -6.61 -12.38
C GLN A 111 19.71 -5.61 -11.68
N LEU A 112 18.62 -6.08 -11.08
CA LEU A 112 17.79 -5.29 -10.20
C LEU A 112 18.56 -5.04 -8.89
N ASP A 113 18.51 -3.80 -8.41
CA ASP A 113 19.15 -3.39 -7.18
C ASP A 113 18.10 -3.22 -6.06
N HIS A 114 17.06 -2.42 -6.35
CA HIS A 114 16.00 -2.13 -5.39
C HIS A 114 14.73 -1.63 -6.07
N VAL A 115 13.63 -1.69 -5.32
CA VAL A 115 12.35 -1.05 -5.65
C VAL A 115 12.07 0.01 -4.60
N GLN A 116 11.94 1.26 -5.06
CA GLN A 116 11.54 2.37 -4.21
C GLN A 116 10.03 2.48 -4.18
N LEU A 117 9.48 2.55 -2.97
CA LEU A 117 8.06 2.77 -2.71
C LEU A 117 7.84 4.20 -2.23
N SER A 118 6.75 4.82 -2.68
CA SER A 118 6.27 6.07 -2.12
C SER A 118 4.76 6.06 -1.92
N TYR A 119 4.35 6.53 -0.75
CA TYR A 119 2.96 6.44 -0.30
C TYR A 119 2.26 7.80 -0.38
N LYS A 120 1.00 7.77 -0.83
CA LYS A 120 0.11 8.94 -0.86
C LYS A 120 -1.31 8.52 -0.52
N ILE A 121 -2.03 9.33 0.23
CA ILE A 121 -3.46 9.11 0.47
C ILE A 121 -4.25 9.96 -0.55
N LYS A 122 -4.97 9.28 -1.44
CA LYS A 122 -5.85 9.96 -2.41
C LYS A 122 -6.99 10.64 -1.64
N GLY A 123 -7.21 11.92 -1.91
CA GLY A 123 -8.24 12.71 -1.22
C GLY A 123 -7.82 13.27 0.15
N ALA A 124 -6.57 13.06 0.60
CA ALA A 124 -6.05 13.55 1.89
C ALA A 124 -6.26 15.05 2.16
N GLN A 125 -6.35 15.87 1.10
CA GLN A 125 -6.64 17.30 1.21
C GLN A 125 -7.99 17.59 1.89
N ARG A 126 -9.00 16.74 1.69
CA ARG A 126 -10.32 16.89 2.31
C ARG A 126 -10.28 16.67 3.82
N LEU A 127 -9.29 15.93 4.30
CA LEU A 127 -9.11 15.57 5.71
C LEU A 127 -8.15 16.53 6.43
N GLN A 128 -7.60 17.55 5.76
CA GLN A 128 -6.59 18.47 6.33
C GLN A 128 -7.06 19.24 7.56
N GLY A 129 -8.37 19.51 7.66
CA GLY A 129 -8.95 20.17 8.84
C GLY A 129 -8.93 19.31 10.11
N VAL A 130 -8.69 17.99 9.96
CA VAL A 130 -8.73 17.02 11.06
C VAL A 130 -7.37 16.32 11.24
N VAL A 131 -6.75 15.93 10.13
CA VAL A 131 -5.42 15.30 10.09
C VAL A 131 -4.50 16.20 9.26
N PRO A 132 -3.51 16.87 9.88
CA PRO A 132 -2.56 17.69 9.16
C PRO A 132 -1.83 16.87 8.09
N THR A 133 -1.97 17.26 6.81
CA THR A 133 -1.31 16.55 5.71
C THR A 133 -0.38 17.45 4.90
N ARG A 134 0.75 16.89 4.48
CA ARG A 134 1.71 17.52 3.57
C ARG A 134 1.96 16.60 2.40
N LYS A 135 1.94 17.13 1.17
CA LYS A 135 2.11 16.34 -0.07
C LYS A 135 1.15 15.13 -0.16
N LYS A 136 -0.11 15.30 0.29
CA LYS A 136 -1.16 14.28 0.33
C LYS A 136 -0.86 13.09 1.25
N PHE A 137 -0.15 13.32 2.35
CA PHE A 137 0.18 12.31 3.34
C PHE A 137 0.18 12.91 4.75
N PRO A 138 -0.20 12.19 5.82
CA PRO A 138 -0.16 12.70 7.19
C PRO A 138 1.24 13.18 7.56
N GLN A 139 1.33 14.35 8.18
CA GLN A 139 2.61 14.94 8.53
C GLN A 139 3.33 14.15 9.62
N ALA A 140 2.59 13.63 10.60
CA ALA A 140 3.14 12.77 11.65
C ALA A 140 3.78 11.49 11.08
N CYS A 141 3.19 10.91 10.03
CA CYS A 141 3.71 9.71 9.36
C CYS A 141 4.76 10.00 8.29
N SER A 142 5.30 11.22 8.19
CA SER A 142 6.18 11.60 7.09
C SER A 142 7.45 10.76 6.97
N ALA A 143 7.93 10.17 8.08
CA ALA A 143 9.05 9.23 8.11
C ALA A 143 8.78 7.97 7.28
N PHE A 144 7.53 7.48 7.29
CA PHE A 144 7.09 6.26 6.61
C PHE A 144 6.54 6.51 5.21
N ARG A 145 6.76 7.71 4.65
CA ARG A 145 6.22 8.10 3.34
C ARG A 145 6.95 7.44 2.16
N HIS A 146 8.14 6.91 2.41
CA HIS A 146 8.90 6.16 1.43
C HIS A 146 9.43 4.89 2.09
N ASP A 147 9.59 3.85 1.29
CA ASP A 147 10.26 2.61 1.67
C ASP A 147 11.16 2.16 0.52
N THR A 148 12.16 1.33 0.80
CA THR A 148 13.06 0.77 -0.20
C THR A 148 13.23 -0.71 0.05
N GLN A 149 12.78 -1.50 -0.92
CA GLN A 149 12.87 -2.95 -0.90
C GLN A 149 14.08 -3.35 -1.74
N PHE A 150 15.11 -3.93 -1.11
CA PHE A 150 16.29 -4.41 -1.82
C PHE A 150 15.99 -5.77 -2.44
N VAL A 151 16.27 -5.91 -3.74
CA VAL A 151 15.88 -7.10 -4.50
C VAL A 151 17.06 -7.54 -5.35
N GLY A 152 17.54 -8.76 -5.16
CA GLY A 152 18.66 -9.32 -5.91
C GLY A 152 18.19 -10.22 -7.06
N ALA A 153 17.59 -9.64 -8.10
CA ALA A 153 17.09 -10.40 -9.25
C ALA A 153 17.76 -9.95 -10.56
N ARG A 154 18.03 -10.88 -11.47
CA ARG A 154 18.59 -10.58 -12.79
C ARG A 154 17.57 -10.84 -13.88
N MET A 155 17.38 -9.86 -14.76
CA MET A 155 16.65 -10.02 -16.02
C MET A 155 17.64 -10.16 -17.15
N ASP A 156 17.57 -11.27 -17.88
CA ASP A 156 18.47 -11.50 -19.01
C ASP A 156 18.10 -10.61 -20.21
N PRO A 157 19.02 -10.48 -21.20
CA PRO A 157 18.71 -9.80 -22.45
C PRO A 157 17.58 -10.49 -23.23
N VAL A 158 16.94 -9.74 -24.14
CA VAL A 158 15.85 -10.24 -25.00
C VAL A 158 16.27 -11.43 -25.87
N ASN A 159 17.52 -11.47 -26.33
CA ASN A 159 18.02 -12.55 -27.17
C ASN A 159 18.52 -13.79 -26.40
N SER A 160 18.46 -13.76 -25.07
CA SER A 160 18.98 -14.83 -24.24
C SER A 160 18.22 -16.13 -24.51
N THR A 161 18.97 -17.23 -24.64
CA THR A 161 18.40 -18.59 -24.69
C THR A 161 18.30 -19.23 -23.31
N THR A 162 18.81 -18.56 -22.28
CA THR A 162 18.73 -18.99 -20.88
C THR A 162 17.77 -18.09 -20.13
N THR A 163 17.00 -18.67 -19.21
CA THR A 163 16.10 -17.94 -18.32
C THR A 163 16.64 -18.02 -16.90
N THR A 164 17.09 -16.91 -16.34
CA THR A 164 17.45 -16.81 -14.91
C THR A 164 16.25 -16.79 -13.97
N SER A 165 15.06 -16.49 -14.48
CA SER A 165 13.81 -16.43 -13.72
C SER A 165 12.83 -17.51 -14.18
N ASP A 166 12.00 -18.00 -13.25
CA ASP A 166 10.88 -18.91 -13.56
C ASP A 166 9.68 -18.16 -14.16
N SER A 167 9.89 -16.95 -14.68
CA SER A 167 8.82 -16.07 -15.15
C SER A 167 8.24 -16.47 -16.51
N GLY A 168 8.84 -17.47 -17.19
CA GLY A 168 8.43 -17.96 -18.50
C GLY A 168 8.99 -17.19 -19.70
N ALA A 169 9.79 -16.15 -19.47
CA ALA A 169 10.58 -15.45 -20.49
C ALA A 169 11.88 -14.92 -19.88
N PRO A 170 13.01 -14.90 -20.62
CA PRO A 170 14.32 -14.56 -20.09
C PRO A 170 14.44 -13.10 -19.65
N ASN A 171 13.78 -12.21 -20.37
CA ASN A 171 13.84 -10.77 -20.17
C ASN A 171 12.74 -10.22 -19.26
N VAL A 172 12.05 -11.10 -18.53
CA VAL A 172 10.97 -10.75 -17.61
C VAL A 172 11.27 -11.35 -16.24
N VAL A 173 10.94 -10.60 -15.20
CA VAL A 173 10.95 -11.12 -13.83
C VAL A 173 9.71 -10.66 -13.08
N PHE A 174 9.18 -11.52 -12.22
CA PHE A 174 8.18 -11.15 -11.22
C PHE A 174 8.87 -11.01 -9.86
N ILE A 175 8.71 -9.85 -9.24
CA ILE A 175 9.28 -9.53 -7.93
C ILE A 175 8.15 -9.49 -6.91
N GLU A 176 8.24 -10.35 -5.89
CA GLU A 176 7.30 -10.31 -4.77
C GLU A 176 7.54 -9.07 -3.92
N MET A 177 6.47 -8.34 -3.61
CA MET A 177 6.50 -7.15 -2.78
C MET A 177 5.89 -7.47 -1.42
N LEU A 178 6.73 -7.95 -0.50
CA LEU A 178 6.33 -8.38 0.83
C LEU A 178 7.34 -7.89 1.90
N PRO A 179 6.90 -7.06 2.87
CA PRO A 179 5.64 -6.32 2.89
C PRO A 179 5.67 -5.14 1.91
N LEU A 180 4.55 -4.87 1.24
CA LEU A 180 4.35 -3.65 0.45
C LEU A 180 4.07 -2.42 1.35
N VAL A 181 3.45 -2.65 2.51
CA VAL A 181 3.14 -1.66 3.55
C VAL A 181 3.60 -2.23 4.88
N GLN A 182 4.59 -1.57 5.47
CA GLN A 182 5.23 -1.95 6.73
C GLN A 182 4.29 -1.75 7.95
N PRO A 183 4.49 -2.50 9.05
CA PRO A 183 3.71 -2.34 10.27
C PRO A 183 3.71 -0.92 10.84
N GLU A 184 4.86 -0.25 10.85
CA GLU A 184 5.01 1.08 11.43
C GLU A 184 4.17 2.14 10.68
N LEU A 185 3.98 1.95 9.37
CA LEU A 185 3.10 2.80 8.60
C LEU A 185 1.63 2.57 9.00
N PHE A 186 1.21 1.32 9.17
CA PHE A 186 -0.15 1.04 9.65
C PHE A 186 -0.40 1.61 11.04
N ASP A 187 0.53 1.45 11.98
CA ASP A 187 0.39 1.97 13.34
C ASP A 187 0.35 3.50 13.36
N CYS A 188 1.15 4.16 12.53
CA CYS A 188 1.09 5.60 12.40
C CYS A 188 -0.25 6.07 11.81
N LEU A 189 -0.73 5.41 10.75
CA LEU A 189 -2.02 5.74 10.15
C LEU A 189 -3.16 5.52 11.14
N ARG A 190 -3.15 4.42 11.89
CA ARG A 190 -4.11 4.19 12.98
C ARG A 190 -4.07 5.33 13.97
N THR A 191 -2.90 5.69 14.47
CA THR A 191 -2.74 6.77 15.45
C THR A 191 -3.31 8.11 14.97
N GLU A 192 -3.07 8.47 13.70
CA GLU A 192 -3.57 9.72 13.13
C GLU A 192 -5.08 9.72 12.87
N TYR A 193 -5.62 8.57 12.51
CA TYR A 193 -7.02 8.40 12.12
C TYR A 193 -7.91 7.77 13.21
N VAL A 194 -7.34 7.43 14.39
CA VAL A 194 -8.09 6.86 15.52
C VAL A 194 -9.08 7.87 16.08
N GLY A 195 -10.25 7.37 16.49
CA GLY A 195 -11.31 8.18 17.10
C GLY A 195 -11.90 9.25 16.17
N ARG A 196 -11.61 9.20 14.87
CA ARG A 196 -12.24 10.08 13.87
C ARG A 196 -13.57 9.45 13.47
N ALA A 197 -14.63 10.25 13.51
CA ALA A 197 -15.95 9.77 13.13
C ALA A 197 -15.94 9.19 11.69
N SER A 198 -16.64 8.09 11.47
CA SER A 198 -16.82 7.46 10.15
C SER A 198 -17.45 8.40 9.11
N SER A 199 -18.15 9.45 9.56
CA SER A 199 -18.63 10.55 8.72
C SER A 199 -17.50 11.34 8.05
N LEU A 200 -16.27 11.27 8.56
CA LEU A 200 -15.10 11.94 7.98
C LEU A 200 -14.47 11.11 6.86
N PHE A 201 -14.40 9.79 7.01
CA PHE A 201 -13.97 8.90 5.94
C PHE A 201 -14.54 7.49 6.13
N VAL A 202 -15.00 6.91 5.03
CA VAL A 202 -15.42 5.50 4.94
C VAL A 202 -14.22 4.61 4.56
N SER A 203 -13.32 5.14 3.74
CA SER A 203 -12.08 4.46 3.35
C SER A 203 -10.99 5.46 2.99
N LEU A 204 -9.75 5.14 3.39
CA LEU A 204 -8.54 5.84 2.98
C LEU A 204 -7.89 5.07 1.83
N SER A 205 -7.88 5.68 0.65
CA SER A 205 -7.20 5.11 -0.52
C SER A 205 -5.71 5.45 -0.47
N LEU A 206 -4.93 4.52 0.09
CA LEU A 206 -3.47 4.57 0.12
C LEU A 206 -2.93 4.10 -1.23
N ILE A 207 -2.39 5.04 -2.01
CA ILE A 207 -1.74 4.77 -3.28
C ILE A 207 -0.26 4.52 -3.03
N VAL A 208 0.18 3.30 -3.35
CA VAL A 208 1.59 2.88 -3.31
C VAL A 208 2.16 3.04 -4.71
N HIS A 209 3.12 3.94 -4.87
CA HIS A 209 3.87 4.09 -6.11
C HIS A 209 5.17 3.32 -6.03
N ALA A 210 5.42 2.41 -6.98
CA ALA A 210 6.66 1.66 -7.08
C ALA A 210 7.47 2.11 -8.30
N THR A 211 8.78 2.26 -8.10
CA THR A 211 9.76 2.53 -9.15
C THR A 211 10.95 1.60 -8.91
N ALA A 212 11.33 0.83 -9.92
CA ALA A 212 12.44 -0.11 -9.83
C ALA A 212 13.72 0.54 -10.37
N PHE A 213 14.85 0.14 -9.79
CA PHE A 213 16.19 0.60 -10.16
C PHE A 213 17.10 -0.60 -10.36
N GLY A 214 17.86 -0.58 -11.44
CA GLY A 214 18.81 -1.64 -11.74
C GLY A 214 19.99 -1.14 -12.55
N THR A 215 20.98 -1.99 -12.70
CA THR A 215 22.23 -1.72 -13.40
C THR A 215 22.46 -2.77 -14.49
N SER A 216 22.82 -2.37 -15.72
CA SER A 216 23.11 -3.34 -16.78
C SER A 216 24.49 -3.97 -16.62
N ASP A 217 24.76 -5.00 -17.42
CA ASP A 217 26.09 -5.64 -17.49
C ASP A 217 27.21 -4.67 -17.88
N ASN A 218 26.89 -3.61 -18.63
CA ASN A 218 27.83 -2.56 -19.01
C ASN A 218 28.02 -1.48 -17.92
N GLY A 219 27.32 -1.60 -16.78
CA GLY A 219 27.41 -0.68 -15.65
C GLY A 219 26.50 0.55 -15.75
N ASP A 220 25.62 0.62 -16.75
CA ASP A 220 24.66 1.71 -16.89
C ASP A 220 23.51 1.54 -15.90
N SER A 221 23.15 2.61 -15.18
CA SER A 221 22.01 2.61 -14.27
C SER A 221 20.70 2.94 -15.00
N PHE A 222 19.65 2.19 -14.70
CA PHE A 222 18.32 2.34 -15.27
C PHE A 222 17.28 2.53 -14.16
N GLN A 223 16.37 3.47 -14.38
CA GLN A 223 15.17 3.68 -13.57
C GLN A 223 13.93 3.30 -14.37
N SER A 224 13.03 2.49 -13.82
CA SER A 224 11.78 2.14 -14.50
C SER A 224 10.77 3.29 -14.53
N ASN A 225 9.72 3.17 -15.33
CA ASN A 225 8.50 3.96 -15.10
C ASN A 225 7.89 3.66 -13.72
N THR A 226 7.17 4.62 -13.16
CA THR A 226 6.42 4.43 -11.91
C THR A 226 5.08 3.75 -12.18
N ILE A 227 4.76 2.70 -11.42
CA ILE A 227 3.43 2.05 -11.40
C ILE A 227 2.76 2.30 -10.05
N ALA A 228 1.43 2.19 -9.99
CA ALA A 228 0.64 2.51 -8.79
C ALA A 228 -0.26 1.33 -8.39
N TYR A 229 -0.28 1.01 -7.10
CA TYR A 229 -1.18 0.07 -6.47
C TYR A 229 -2.11 0.83 -5.53
N SER A 230 -3.40 0.53 -5.53
CA SER A 230 -4.37 1.18 -4.64
C SER A 230 -4.78 0.25 -3.51
N LEU A 231 -4.32 0.56 -2.30
CA LEU A 231 -4.75 -0.11 -1.08
C LEU A 231 -5.86 0.72 -0.41
N ASN A 232 -7.08 0.21 -0.42
CA ASN A 232 -8.23 0.87 0.18
C ASN A 232 -8.38 0.40 1.63
N LEU A 233 -7.93 1.25 2.56
CA LEU A 233 -7.98 1.01 4.00
C LEU A 233 -9.35 1.46 4.49
N ARG A 234 -10.25 0.50 4.71
CA ARG A 234 -11.61 0.78 5.19
C ARG A 234 -11.55 1.21 6.65
N HIS A 235 -12.39 2.16 7.00
CA HIS A 235 -12.75 2.35 8.40
C HIS A 235 -13.47 1.08 8.85
N SER A 236 -13.26 0.62 10.08
CA SER A 236 -14.03 -0.50 10.64
C SER A 236 -15.49 -0.03 10.77
N CYS A 237 -15.77 0.89 11.70
CA CYS A 237 -17.12 1.43 11.94
C CYS A 237 -17.67 2.31 10.80
N GLY A 238 -18.94 2.14 10.41
CA GLY A 238 -19.68 3.04 9.52
C GLY A 238 -19.34 2.88 8.04
N ASN A 239 -18.78 1.73 7.65
CA ASN A 239 -18.44 1.38 6.28
C ASN A 239 -19.58 0.70 5.51
N GLY A 240 -20.73 0.53 6.16
CA GLY A 240 -21.94 -0.07 5.58
C GLY A 240 -21.92 -1.60 5.65
N ARG A 241 -21.05 -2.19 6.48
CA ARG A 241 -20.95 -3.63 6.75
C ARG A 241 -20.50 -3.83 8.19
N VAL A 242 -20.94 -4.91 8.82
CA VAL A 242 -20.46 -5.33 10.15
C VAL A 242 -19.22 -6.20 9.95
N ASP A 243 -18.03 -5.71 10.31
CA ASP A 243 -16.78 -6.49 10.27
C ASP A 243 -16.60 -7.29 11.60
N ASP A 244 -15.82 -8.38 11.64
CA ASP A 244 -15.74 -9.17 12.89
C ASP A 244 -15.04 -8.39 14.02
N GLY A 245 -15.67 -8.41 15.20
CA GLY A 245 -15.38 -7.49 16.30
C GLY A 245 -16.43 -6.36 16.40
N GLU A 246 -17.17 -6.10 15.35
CA GLU A 246 -18.28 -5.15 15.38
C GLU A 246 -19.59 -5.85 15.72
N ILE A 247 -20.39 -5.25 16.60
CA ILE A 247 -21.74 -5.74 16.94
C ILE A 247 -22.78 -5.16 15.94
N CYS A 248 -22.52 -3.98 15.41
CA CYS A 248 -23.33 -3.31 14.38
C CYS A 248 -22.49 -2.31 13.57
N ASP A 249 -23.02 -1.92 12.42
CA ASP A 249 -22.53 -0.79 11.62
C ASP A 249 -23.69 0.22 11.43
N PRO A 250 -23.50 1.52 11.73
CA PRO A 250 -24.58 2.50 11.69
C PRO A 250 -25.00 2.93 10.28
N THR A 251 -24.25 2.57 9.24
CA THR A 251 -24.52 2.94 7.85
C THR A 251 -24.98 1.74 6.99
N THR A 252 -25.06 0.53 7.56
CA THR A 252 -25.70 -0.61 6.89
C THR A 252 -27.23 -0.59 7.10
N PRO A 253 -28.04 -0.66 6.03
CA PRO A 253 -29.50 -0.74 6.15
C PRO A 253 -30.00 -2.08 6.71
N PHE A 254 -29.12 -3.08 6.79
CA PHE A 254 -29.42 -4.41 7.35
C PHE A 254 -28.24 -4.83 8.23
N ASN A 255 -28.51 -5.27 9.46
CA ASN A 255 -27.51 -5.89 10.34
C ASN A 255 -27.18 -7.32 9.84
N SER A 256 -26.85 -7.44 8.55
CA SER A 256 -26.60 -8.70 7.87
C SER A 256 -25.18 -9.11 8.19
N CYS A 257 -25.06 -10.18 8.99
CA CYS A 257 -23.87 -11.01 9.06
C CYS A 257 -23.11 -11.08 7.73
N VAL A 258 -21.78 -11.18 7.80
CA VAL A 258 -20.96 -11.53 6.62
C VAL A 258 -21.35 -12.91 6.05
N ASP A 259 -21.99 -13.77 6.86
CA ASP A 259 -22.42 -15.14 6.53
C ASP A 259 -23.89 -15.45 6.94
N VAL A 260 -24.34 -16.71 6.93
CA VAL A 260 -25.72 -17.11 7.24
C VAL A 260 -26.06 -16.82 8.72
N CYS A 261 -27.14 -16.06 8.93
CA CYS A 261 -27.77 -15.95 10.23
C CYS A 261 -28.45 -17.28 10.61
N GLN A 262 -27.93 -17.98 11.63
CA GLN A 262 -28.51 -19.21 12.16
C GLN A 262 -28.90 -19.01 13.62
N SER A 263 -30.17 -19.29 13.94
CA SER A 263 -30.70 -19.23 15.31
C SER A 263 -30.52 -17.87 16.00
N GLY A 264 -30.55 -16.77 15.23
CA GLY A 264 -30.38 -15.41 15.75
C GLY A 264 -28.92 -15.02 16.02
N THR A 265 -27.94 -15.82 15.57
CA THR A 265 -26.51 -15.50 15.61
C THR A 265 -25.81 -15.76 14.26
N CYS A 266 -24.79 -14.98 13.93
CA CYS A 266 -23.97 -15.19 12.74
C CYS A 266 -23.12 -16.47 12.89
N SER A 267 -23.15 -17.36 11.90
CA SER A 267 -22.51 -18.69 11.92
C SER A 267 -21.00 -18.69 12.23
N GLN A 268 -20.26 -17.65 11.81
CA GLN A 268 -18.81 -17.58 12.00
C GLN A 268 -18.37 -16.70 13.17
N SER A 269 -19.16 -15.69 13.53
CA SER A 269 -18.78 -14.67 14.53
C SER A 269 -19.55 -14.77 15.85
N GLY A 270 -20.66 -15.50 15.91
CA GLY A 270 -21.51 -15.61 17.11
C GLY A 270 -22.26 -14.32 17.46
N VAL A 271 -22.19 -13.29 16.61
CA VAL A 271 -22.85 -11.99 16.81
C VAL A 271 -24.36 -12.13 16.58
N PRO A 272 -25.23 -11.52 17.42
CA PRO A 272 -26.67 -11.55 17.21
C PRO A 272 -27.09 -10.95 15.86
N CYS A 273 -27.91 -11.68 15.11
CA CYS A 273 -28.42 -11.28 13.79
C CYS A 273 -29.95 -11.19 13.80
N ASP A 274 -30.47 -10.27 14.61
CA ASP A 274 -31.91 -10.00 14.64
C ASP A 274 -32.27 -8.90 13.62
N PRO A 275 -33.20 -9.15 12.68
CA PRO A 275 -33.67 -8.13 11.74
C PRO A 275 -34.59 -7.06 12.36
N VAL A 276 -35.07 -7.23 13.60
CA VAL A 276 -36.12 -6.37 14.20
C VAL A 276 -35.58 -5.38 15.24
N SER A 277 -34.46 -5.67 15.89
CA SER A 277 -33.78 -4.75 16.80
C SER A 277 -32.63 -4.07 16.05
N ASN A 278 -32.78 -2.79 15.70
CA ASN A 278 -31.65 -1.96 15.26
C ASN A 278 -30.70 -1.81 16.47
N PRO A 279 -29.62 -2.61 16.58
CA PRO A 279 -28.82 -2.62 17.79
C PRO A 279 -27.84 -1.45 17.80
N CYS A 280 -27.88 -0.55 16.82
CA CYS A 280 -27.08 0.68 16.76
C CYS A 280 -27.93 1.91 17.16
N PRO A 281 -28.56 1.99 18.35
CA PRO A 281 -29.28 3.20 18.74
C PRO A 281 -28.23 4.29 18.96
N ALA A 282 -28.17 5.26 18.05
CA ALA A 282 -27.28 6.41 18.10
C ALA A 282 -25.77 6.16 17.93
N GLY A 283 -25.35 5.50 16.84
CA GLY A 283 -24.14 5.85 16.08
C GLY A 283 -22.83 6.19 16.82
N LEU A 284 -22.56 5.59 17.97
CA LEU A 284 -21.37 5.84 18.78
C LEU A 284 -20.51 4.58 18.79
N CYS A 285 -19.43 4.59 18.00
CA CYS A 285 -18.36 3.60 18.10
C CYS A 285 -17.62 3.87 19.43
N THR A 286 -17.50 2.88 20.31
CA THR A 286 -16.74 3.00 21.57
C THR A 286 -15.24 3.09 21.29
N ALA A 287 -14.50 3.74 22.20
CA ALA A 287 -13.06 3.98 22.02
C ALA A 287 -12.18 2.83 22.55
N GLN A 288 -11.11 2.58 21.76
CA GLN A 288 -9.73 2.14 22.06
C GLN A 288 -9.44 0.76 22.68
N ASP A 289 -8.46 0.08 22.06
CA ASP A 289 -7.72 -1.10 22.53
C ASP A 289 -8.50 -2.39 22.77
N ILE A 290 -9.77 -2.43 22.37
CA ILE A 290 -10.56 -3.66 22.30
C ILE A 290 -10.70 -4.01 20.82
N PRO A 291 -10.30 -5.22 20.37
CA PRO A 291 -10.49 -5.70 19.00
C PRO A 291 -11.95 -5.67 18.49
N ALA A 292 -12.89 -5.31 19.36
CA ALA A 292 -14.29 -5.08 19.09
C ALA A 292 -14.61 -3.58 19.03
N GLU A 293 -14.35 -2.93 17.89
CA GLU A 293 -14.39 -1.46 17.76
C GLU A 293 -15.78 -0.87 17.45
N CYS A 294 -16.84 -1.69 17.44
CA CYS A 294 -18.23 -1.22 17.45
C CYS A 294 -19.02 -1.94 18.53
N VAL A 295 -18.98 -1.45 19.76
CA VAL A 295 -19.99 -1.83 20.76
C VAL A 295 -21.17 -0.88 20.66
N CYS A 296 -22.33 -1.43 20.31
CA CYS A 296 -23.64 -0.84 20.52
C CYS A 296 -23.76 -0.33 21.96
N VAL A 297 -23.80 0.98 22.18
CA VAL A 297 -24.17 1.49 23.51
C VAL A 297 -25.70 1.38 23.62
N PHE A 298 -26.18 0.50 24.51
CA PHE A 298 -27.60 0.34 24.83
C PHE A 298 -28.15 1.54 25.61
#